data_AF-A0A8S9JP69-F1
#
_entry.id   AF-A0A8S9JP69-F1
#
_cell.length_a   1.000
_cell.length_b   1.000
_cell.length_c   1.000
_cell.angle_alpha   90.00
_cell.angle_beta   90.00
_cell.angle_gamma   90.00
#
_symmetry.space_group_name_H-M   'P 1'
#
loop_
_entity.id
_entity.type
_entity.pdbx_description
1 polymer ?
#
loop_
_entity_poly.entity_id
_entity_poly.type
_entity_poly.pdbx_seq_one_letter_code
_entity_poly.pdbx_strand_id
1 'polypeptide(L)'
;MLLQFKQYNWSFAGTAGVWRLAGMEEAGGTAGVWRLAGMEEAGGWKDRTTVEDMDLAVRVGLHGWKFVFVNDIEVKSELPSQFKAFRFQQHRWSCGPANLFRKMTMEIIHNKRVMIWKKLYVIYSFFFLRKILVHFFTFFFYCIVLPTSVFFYEVNIPTWSTIYVPFMITFFTAIATPRSFYLVFFWVLFENVMAMHRTKGTFIGLLEGGRVNEWVVTEKLGDALQTKLLSQVKKPRNGILQRLNLKEMMVGIYILCCACYDFAFGSSLLYIYLFMQALAFIICGVGFVGT
;
A
#
# COMPACT_ATOMS: atom_id res chain seq x y z
N MET A 1 -2.92 -2.62 -34.81
CA MET A 1 -4.37 -2.63 -35.08
C MET A 1 -4.93 -3.94 -34.54
N LEU A 2 -5.65 -3.88 -33.40
CA LEU A 2 -6.85 -4.66 -33.09
C LEU A 2 -7.25 -4.38 -31.64
N LEU A 3 -8.08 -3.35 -31.53
CA LEU A 3 -9.04 -3.12 -30.46
C LEU A 3 -10.07 -4.26 -30.49
N GLN A 4 -10.45 -4.78 -29.32
CA GLN A 4 -11.87 -4.92 -28.93
C GLN A 4 -11.94 -5.18 -27.42
N PHE A 5 -12.27 -4.11 -26.70
CA PHE A 5 -12.58 -4.10 -25.28
C PHE A 5 -14.05 -4.43 -25.07
N LYS A 6 -14.33 -5.38 -24.18
CA LYS A 6 -15.59 -5.37 -23.44
C LYS A 6 -15.31 -5.49 -21.94
N GLN A 7 -15.85 -4.49 -21.24
CA GLN A 7 -16.34 -4.50 -19.87
C GLN A 7 -15.39 -4.16 -18.69
N TYR A 8 -15.81 -3.08 -18.03
CA TYR A 8 -15.47 -2.51 -16.72
C TYR A 8 -14.19 -1.64 -16.62
N ASN A 9 -14.43 -0.34 -16.57
CA ASN A 9 -13.44 0.74 -16.45
C ASN A 9 -12.99 0.88 -14.98
N TRP A 10 -11.75 0.54 -14.69
CA TRP A 10 -11.06 0.99 -13.49
C TRP A 10 -9.85 1.83 -13.92
N SER A 11 -9.87 3.11 -13.53
CA SER A 11 -8.73 4.02 -13.69
C SER A 11 -7.89 3.93 -12.42
N PHE A 12 -6.66 3.43 -12.53
CA PHE A 12 -5.64 3.68 -11.52
C PHE A 12 -5.05 5.06 -11.77
N ALA A 13 -5.81 6.11 -11.42
CA ALA A 13 -5.26 7.45 -11.21
C ALA A 13 -4.67 7.55 -9.79
N GLY A 14 -3.93 6.54 -9.36
CA GLY A 14 -3.14 6.60 -8.15
C GLY A 14 -1.77 7.13 -8.54
N THR A 15 -1.43 8.32 -8.08
CA THR A 15 -0.05 8.84 -8.06
C THR A 15 0.58 9.26 -9.40
N ALA A 16 -0.04 10.17 -10.15
CA ALA A 16 0.66 10.96 -11.19
C ALA A 16 0.66 12.49 -10.93
N GLY A 17 -0.43 13.05 -10.36
CA GLY A 17 -0.55 14.50 -10.15
C GLY A 17 0.40 15.13 -9.12
N VAL A 18 0.80 14.40 -8.07
CA VAL A 18 1.67 14.90 -6.99
C VAL A 18 3.16 14.91 -7.38
N TRP A 19 3.53 14.31 -8.50
CA TRP A 19 4.91 13.93 -8.83
C TRP A 19 5.65 14.94 -9.71
N ARG A 20 4.90 15.90 -10.27
CA ARG A 20 5.43 16.96 -11.13
C ARG A 20 6.36 17.92 -10.39
N LEU A 21 6.23 18.04 -9.06
CA LEU A 21 6.93 19.06 -8.25
C LEU A 21 8.41 18.75 -7.95
N ALA A 22 8.89 17.52 -8.19
CA ALA A 22 10.26 17.14 -7.82
C ALA A 22 11.08 16.40 -8.90
N GLY A 23 10.53 16.25 -10.11
CA GLY A 23 11.24 15.64 -11.24
C GLY A 23 11.66 14.17 -11.01
N MET A 24 11.01 13.48 -10.08
CA MET A 24 11.15 12.05 -9.84
C MET A 24 9.77 11.44 -9.78
N GLU A 25 9.46 10.68 -10.82
CA GLU A 25 8.21 9.95 -10.97
C GLU A 25 8.51 8.46 -10.76
N GLU A 26 7.63 7.79 -10.04
CA GLU A 26 7.67 6.34 -9.87
C GLU A 26 7.22 5.73 -11.20
N ALA A 27 8.17 5.33 -12.05
CA ALA A 27 7.85 4.49 -13.20
C ALA A 27 7.40 3.13 -12.65
N GLY A 28 6.09 2.90 -12.57
CA GLY A 28 5.58 1.57 -12.24
C GLY A 28 6.09 0.56 -13.26
N GLY A 29 6.37 -0.68 -12.84
CA GLY A 29 6.89 -1.74 -13.69
C GLY A 29 6.00 -2.16 -14.87
N THR A 30 4.86 -1.48 -15.10
CA THR A 30 3.99 -1.67 -16.25
C THR A 30 3.75 -0.32 -16.95
N ALA A 31 3.71 -0.32 -18.28
CA ALA A 31 3.50 0.85 -19.14
C ALA A 31 4.60 1.94 -19.13
N GLY A 32 5.74 1.70 -18.48
CA GLY A 32 6.93 2.56 -18.58
C GLY A 32 7.75 2.29 -19.84
N VAL A 33 8.21 3.35 -20.51
CA VAL A 33 9.16 3.26 -21.64
C VAL A 33 10.50 3.86 -21.21
N TRP A 34 11.58 3.12 -21.43
CA TRP A 34 12.92 3.52 -21.05
C TRP A 34 13.76 3.86 -22.27
N ARG A 35 14.50 4.96 -22.22
CA ARG A 35 15.56 5.22 -23.20
C ARG A 35 16.73 4.30 -22.89
N LEU A 36 17.16 3.53 -23.90
CA LEU A 36 18.24 2.55 -23.76
C LEU A 36 19.52 3.17 -23.17
N ALA A 37 19.96 4.32 -23.70
CA ALA A 37 21.12 5.04 -23.20
C ALA A 37 21.04 5.37 -21.70
N GLY A 38 19.87 5.79 -21.21
CA GLY A 38 19.70 6.09 -19.78
C GLY A 38 19.73 4.85 -18.90
N MET A 39 19.19 3.74 -19.40
CA MET A 39 19.24 2.45 -18.71
C MET A 39 20.68 1.90 -18.64
N GLU A 40 21.43 1.99 -19.74
CA GLU A 40 22.84 1.57 -19.81
C GLU A 40 23.73 2.42 -18.89
N GLU A 41 23.56 3.75 -18.91
CA GLU A 41 24.29 4.66 -18.02
C GLU A 41 24.03 4.36 -16.54
N ALA A 42 22.81 3.96 -16.19
CA ALA A 42 22.44 3.59 -14.83
C ALA A 42 22.95 2.19 -14.41
N GLY A 43 23.49 1.40 -15.34
CA GLY A 43 23.99 0.04 -15.10
C GLY A 43 22.92 -1.04 -15.21
N GLY A 44 21.86 -0.82 -16.00
CA GLY A 44 20.87 -1.83 -16.35
C GLY A 44 19.96 -2.27 -15.20
N TRP A 45 19.32 -3.42 -15.37
CA TRP A 45 18.49 -4.06 -14.34
C TRP A 45 19.34 -4.73 -13.26
N LYS A 46 18.91 -4.62 -12.00
CA LYS A 46 19.58 -5.25 -10.84
C LYS A 46 18.58 -6.09 -10.06
N ASP A 47 19.00 -7.27 -9.62
CA ASP A 47 18.17 -8.32 -8.98
C ASP A 47 18.16 -8.29 -7.44
N ARG A 48 19.10 -7.58 -6.80
CA ARG A 48 18.69 -6.42 -6.01
C ARG A 48 17.65 -6.61 -4.90
N THR A 49 16.42 -6.38 -5.34
CA THR A 49 15.19 -6.13 -4.59
C THR A 49 14.02 -6.50 -5.48
N THR A 50 12.86 -6.79 -4.88
CA THR A 50 11.60 -7.11 -5.59
C THR A 50 10.91 -5.93 -6.29
N VAL A 51 11.60 -4.79 -6.36
CA VAL A 51 11.19 -3.51 -6.97
C VAL A 51 12.30 -2.97 -7.87
N GLU A 52 12.71 -3.81 -8.83
CA GLU A 52 13.75 -3.54 -9.80
C GLU A 52 13.46 -2.29 -10.67
N ASP A 53 12.17 -2.02 -10.90
CA ASP A 53 11.65 -0.84 -11.59
C ASP A 53 11.94 0.45 -10.82
N MET A 54 11.64 0.48 -9.53
CA MET A 54 11.93 1.60 -8.65
C MET A 54 13.43 1.80 -8.48
N ASP A 55 14.20 0.71 -8.35
CA ASP A 55 15.66 0.75 -8.27
C ASP A 55 16.27 1.43 -9.50
N LEU A 56 15.86 1.01 -10.70
CA LEU A 56 16.29 1.60 -11.94
C LEU A 56 15.86 3.08 -12.03
N ALA A 57 14.62 3.39 -11.66
CA ALA A 57 14.12 4.77 -11.68
C ALA A 57 14.95 5.71 -10.81
N VAL A 58 15.30 5.30 -9.59
CA VAL A 58 16.13 6.12 -8.71
C VAL A 58 17.54 6.27 -9.30
N ARG A 59 18.17 5.20 -9.80
CA ARG A 59 19.50 5.29 -10.42
C ARG A 59 19.53 6.19 -11.64
N VAL A 60 18.58 6.02 -12.57
CA VAL A 60 18.41 6.87 -13.75
C VAL A 60 18.21 8.33 -13.34
N GLY A 61 17.36 8.59 -12.35
CA GLY A 61 17.14 9.94 -11.81
C GLY A 61 18.38 10.56 -11.14
N LEU A 62 19.24 9.73 -10.52
CA LEU A 62 20.53 10.15 -9.96
C LEU A 62 21.59 10.42 -11.05
N HIS A 63 21.40 9.90 -12.26
CA HIS A 63 22.21 10.23 -13.43
C HIS A 63 21.74 11.52 -14.13
N GLY A 64 20.72 12.21 -13.61
CA GLY A 64 20.24 13.48 -14.14
C GLY A 64 19.20 13.34 -15.25
N TRP A 65 18.81 12.11 -15.59
CA TRP A 65 17.70 11.85 -16.50
C TRP A 65 16.38 12.37 -15.91
N LYS A 66 15.51 12.83 -16.81
CA LYS A 66 14.19 13.37 -16.47
C LYS A 66 13.12 12.37 -16.84
N PHE A 67 12.14 12.23 -15.96
CA PHE A 67 10.93 11.45 -16.22
C PHE A 67 9.86 12.35 -16.83
N VAL A 68 9.08 11.77 -17.75
CA VAL A 68 7.96 12.45 -18.41
C VAL A 68 6.74 11.54 -18.31
N PHE A 69 5.75 11.97 -17.54
CA PHE A 69 4.45 11.32 -17.48
C PHE A 69 3.52 11.84 -18.60
N VAL A 70 2.96 10.91 -19.37
CA VAL A 70 2.00 11.20 -20.46
C VAL A 70 0.61 10.77 -19.99
N ASN A 71 -0.25 11.73 -19.67
CA ASN A 71 -1.62 11.47 -19.18
C ASN A 71 -2.53 10.83 -20.24
N ASP A 72 -2.25 11.05 -21.52
CA ASP A 72 -3.16 10.70 -22.62
C ASP A 72 -3.13 9.21 -23.00
N ILE A 73 -2.16 8.46 -22.46
CA ILE A 73 -1.98 7.04 -22.74
C ILE A 73 -2.39 6.23 -21.51
N GLU A 74 -3.56 5.62 -21.59
CA GLU A 74 -4.06 4.72 -20.54
C GLU A 74 -3.86 3.26 -20.94
N VAL A 75 -3.19 2.49 -20.08
CA VAL A 75 -3.04 1.03 -20.24
C VAL A 75 -3.87 0.33 -19.19
N LYS A 76 -4.70 -0.62 -19.60
CA LYS A 76 -5.50 -1.41 -18.67
C LYS A 76 -4.59 -2.38 -17.92
N SER A 77 -4.70 -2.38 -16.60
CA SER A 77 -4.00 -3.31 -15.71
C SER A 77 -4.97 -4.27 -15.07
N GLU A 78 -4.55 -5.52 -14.90
CA GLU A 78 -5.34 -6.53 -14.20
C GLU A 78 -5.16 -6.37 -12.69
N LEU A 79 -6.29 -6.32 -11.98
CA LEU A 79 -6.30 -6.32 -10.52
C LEU A 79 -6.26 -7.75 -9.98
N PRO A 80 -5.72 -7.95 -8.76
CA PRO A 80 -5.78 -9.24 -8.09
C PRO A 80 -7.24 -9.68 -7.95
N SER A 81 -7.54 -10.89 -8.41
CA SER A 81 -8.90 -11.45 -8.41
C SER A 81 -9.35 -11.88 -7.00
N GLN A 82 -8.41 -12.12 -6.09
CA GLN A 82 -8.67 -12.56 -4.72
C GLN A 82 -8.05 -11.60 -3.70
N PHE A 83 -8.74 -11.42 -2.56
CA PHE A 83 -8.22 -10.59 -1.46
C PHE A 83 -6.90 -11.11 -0.90
N LYS A 84 -6.68 -12.43 -0.89
CA LYS A 84 -5.40 -13.03 -0.50
C LYS A 84 -4.26 -12.56 -1.41
N ALA A 85 -4.46 -12.56 -2.72
CA ALA A 85 -3.47 -12.08 -3.69
C ALA A 85 -3.21 -10.56 -3.53
N PHE A 86 -4.26 -9.78 -3.27
CA PHE A 86 -4.13 -8.36 -2.97
C PHE A 86 -3.26 -8.08 -1.74
N ARG A 87 -3.44 -8.84 -0.64
CA ARG A 87 -2.59 -8.70 0.56
C ARG A 87 -1.12 -8.98 0.28
N PHE A 88 -0.81 -10.00 -0.51
CA PHE A 88 0.56 -10.28 -0.94
C PHE A 88 1.14 -9.16 -1.80
N GLN A 89 0.32 -8.60 -2.70
CA GLN A 89 0.73 -7.45 -3.50
C GLN A 89 1.06 -6.22 -2.63
N GLN A 90 0.17 -5.85 -1.70
CA GLN A 90 0.40 -4.76 -0.75
C GLN A 90 1.65 -4.99 0.11
N HIS A 91 1.83 -6.22 0.59
CA HIS A 91 3.03 -6.58 1.34
C HIS A 91 4.31 -6.36 0.53
N ARG A 92 4.34 -6.79 -0.73
CA ARG A 92 5.47 -6.59 -1.63
C ARG A 92 5.72 -5.11 -1.93
N TRP A 93 4.66 -4.35 -2.19
CA TRP A 93 4.74 -2.91 -2.49
C TRP A 93 5.19 -2.07 -1.29
N SER A 94 5.10 -2.58 -0.06
CA SER A 94 5.69 -1.92 1.11
C SER A 94 7.06 -2.49 1.47
N CYS A 95 7.27 -3.80 1.34
CA CYS A 95 8.52 -4.47 1.69
C CYS A 95 9.65 -4.11 0.71
N GLY A 96 9.36 -4.12 -0.59
CA GLY A 96 10.33 -3.82 -1.65
C GLY A 96 10.95 -2.44 -1.50
N PRO A 97 10.16 -1.35 -1.45
CA PRO A 97 10.69 0.01 -1.30
C PRO A 97 11.43 0.23 0.02
N ALA A 98 11.01 -0.42 1.11
CA ALA A 98 11.69 -0.33 2.40
C ALA A 98 13.08 -1.01 2.38
N ASN A 99 13.18 -2.18 1.75
CA ASN A 99 14.46 -2.86 1.53
C ASN A 99 15.36 -2.04 0.58
N LEU A 100 14.77 -1.52 -0.50
CA LEU A 100 15.47 -0.67 -1.46
C LEU A 100 16.01 0.59 -0.79
N PHE A 101 15.22 1.24 0.07
CA PHE A 101 15.66 2.40 0.85
C PHE A 101 16.94 2.09 1.62
N ARG A 102 16.96 1.00 2.39
CA ARG A 102 18.12 0.59 3.17
C ARG A 102 19.36 0.38 2.28
N LYS A 103 19.20 -0.32 1.15
CA LYS A 103 20.32 -0.63 0.24
C LYS A 103 20.81 0.59 -0.54
N MET A 104 19.91 1.47 -0.99
CA MET A 104 20.24 2.61 -1.83
C MET A 104 20.61 3.88 -1.08
N THR A 105 20.27 4.01 0.21
CA THR A 105 20.53 5.26 0.96
C THR A 105 21.99 5.69 0.88
N MET A 106 22.93 4.76 1.05
CA MET A 106 24.36 5.07 0.95
C MET A 106 24.79 5.43 -0.48
N GLU A 107 24.25 4.78 -1.50
CA GLU A 107 24.49 5.11 -2.91
C GLU A 107 24.01 6.53 -3.24
N ILE A 108 22.83 6.92 -2.75
CA ILE A 108 22.25 8.25 -2.95
C ILE A 108 23.12 9.33 -2.28
N ILE A 109 23.57 9.09 -1.04
CA ILE A 109 24.38 10.03 -0.27
C ILE A 109 25.73 10.27 -0.98
N HIS A 110 26.41 9.21 -1.40
CA HIS A 110 27.74 9.29 -2.01
C HIS A 110 27.73 9.81 -3.45
N ASN A 111 26.58 9.86 -4.11
CA ASN A 111 26.50 10.30 -5.50
C ASN A 111 26.90 11.77 -5.66
N LYS A 112 28.00 12.08 -6.34
CA LYS A 112 28.48 13.47 -6.52
C LYS A 112 27.78 14.25 -7.62
N ARG A 113 26.95 13.61 -8.45
CA ARG A 113 26.37 14.21 -9.66
C ARG A 113 25.12 15.05 -9.38
N VAL A 114 24.39 14.76 -8.31
CA VAL A 114 23.12 15.43 -7.97
C VAL A 114 23.28 16.45 -6.84
N MET A 115 22.51 17.53 -6.93
CA MET A 115 22.41 18.55 -5.88
C MET A 115 21.93 17.93 -4.56
N ILE A 116 22.42 18.47 -3.44
CA ILE A 116 22.08 18.01 -2.09
C ILE A 116 20.57 18.02 -1.83
N TRP A 117 19.85 19.01 -2.35
CA TRP A 117 18.39 19.12 -2.22
C TRP A 117 17.65 17.96 -2.87
N LYS A 118 18.12 17.48 -4.04
CA LYS A 118 17.52 16.32 -4.72
C LYS A 118 17.76 15.05 -3.92
N LYS A 119 18.94 14.89 -3.31
CA LYS A 119 19.24 13.75 -2.41
C LYS A 119 18.33 13.76 -1.19
N LEU A 120 18.22 14.91 -0.52
CA LEU A 120 17.35 15.08 0.64
C LEU A 120 15.90 14.77 0.27
N TYR A 121 15.43 15.28 -0.87
CA TYR A 121 14.08 14.97 -1.35
C TYR A 121 13.86 13.46 -1.53
N VAL A 122 14.79 12.75 -2.19
CA VAL A 122 14.67 11.30 -2.42
C VAL A 122 14.68 10.52 -1.11
N ILE A 123 15.64 10.79 -0.23
CA ILE A 123 15.79 10.05 1.02
C ILE A 123 14.62 10.36 1.95
N TYR A 124 14.31 11.63 2.17
CA TYR A 124 13.33 12.07 3.15
C TYR A 124 11.90 12.00 2.61
N SER A 125 11.59 12.68 1.51
CA SER A 125 10.21 12.77 1.02
C SER A 125 9.77 11.49 0.31
N PHE A 126 10.60 10.98 -0.61
CA PHE A 126 10.22 9.84 -1.45
C PHE A 126 10.25 8.51 -0.70
N PHE A 127 11.33 8.20 0.03
CA PHE A 127 11.43 6.94 0.78
C PHE A 127 10.89 7.06 2.21
N PHE A 128 11.50 7.89 3.05
CA PHE A 128 11.22 7.89 4.48
C PHE A 128 9.77 8.29 4.82
N LEU A 129 9.32 9.47 4.40
CA LEU A 129 7.97 9.94 4.70
C LEU A 129 6.92 9.04 4.05
N ARG A 130 6.99 8.88 2.73
CA ARG A 130 5.92 8.26 1.94
C ARG A 130 5.85 6.75 2.09
N LYS A 131 6.98 6.04 2.11
CA LYS A 131 7.02 4.57 2.09
C LYS A 131 7.21 3.96 3.48
N ILE A 132 7.60 4.76 4.48
CA ILE A 132 7.81 4.27 5.86
C ILE A 132 6.87 5.00 6.83
N LEU A 133 7.09 6.29 7.08
CA LEU A 133 6.43 7.02 8.16
C LEU A 133 4.91 7.01 8.03
N VAL A 134 4.36 7.23 6.83
CA VAL A 134 2.91 7.24 6.60
C VAL A 134 2.26 5.90 6.95
N HIS A 135 2.89 4.77 6.61
CA HIS A 135 2.35 3.44 6.92
C HIS A 135 2.35 3.18 8.42
N PHE A 136 3.47 3.46 9.09
CA PHE A 136 3.58 3.35 10.54
C PHE A 136 2.57 4.25 11.23
N PHE A 137 2.55 5.55 10.90
CA PHE A 137 1.65 6.50 11.51
C PHE A 137 0.19 6.08 11.37
N THR A 138 -0.26 5.71 10.16
CA THR A 138 -1.65 5.31 9.92
C THR A 138 -2.04 4.10 10.78
N PHE A 139 -1.19 3.06 10.84
CA PHE A 139 -1.49 1.87 11.63
C PHE A 139 -1.46 2.14 13.14
N PHE A 140 -0.38 2.71 13.66
CA PHE A 140 -0.23 2.92 15.10
C PHE A 140 -1.22 3.96 15.63
N PHE A 141 -1.45 5.05 14.89
CA PHE A 141 -2.37 6.09 15.32
C PHE A 141 -3.82 5.61 15.32
N TYR A 142 -4.34 5.13 14.17
CA TYR A 142 -5.77 4.81 14.05
C TYR A 142 -6.16 3.45 14.62
N CYS A 143 -5.26 2.47 14.66
CA CYS A 143 -5.58 1.12 15.11
C CYS A 143 -5.08 0.78 16.52
N ILE A 144 -4.22 1.61 17.12
CA ILE A 144 -3.65 1.35 18.47
C ILE A 144 -3.87 2.54 19.40
N VAL A 145 -3.35 3.72 19.07
CA VAL A 145 -3.42 4.91 19.93
C VAL A 145 -4.86 5.37 20.11
N LEU A 146 -5.61 5.51 19.00
CA LEU A 146 -7.00 5.98 19.04
C LEU A 146 -7.92 5.02 19.82
N PRO A 147 -7.93 3.69 19.59
CA PRO A 147 -8.70 2.76 20.42
C PRO A 147 -8.24 2.73 21.89
N THR A 148 -6.93 2.81 22.16
CA THR A 148 -6.40 2.82 23.54
C THR A 148 -6.83 4.07 24.31
N SER A 149 -6.95 5.21 23.62
CA SER A 149 -7.28 6.49 24.26
C SER A 149 -8.61 6.47 25.01
N VAL A 150 -9.53 5.58 24.62
CA VAL A 150 -10.81 5.38 25.31
C VAL A 150 -10.62 5.01 26.79
N PHE A 151 -9.56 4.26 27.13
CA PHE A 151 -9.29 3.88 28.53
C PHE A 151 -8.75 5.03 29.38
N PHE A 152 -8.26 6.10 28.74
CA PHE A 152 -7.58 7.21 29.41
C PHE A 152 -8.32 8.51 29.11
N TYR A 153 -9.39 8.77 29.87
CA TYR A 153 -10.21 9.99 29.74
C TYR A 153 -9.40 11.30 29.95
N GLU A 154 -8.24 11.21 30.59
CA GLU A 154 -7.31 12.33 30.78
C GLU A 154 -6.54 12.70 29.49
N VAL A 155 -6.45 11.78 28.54
CA VAL A 155 -5.73 11.97 27.27
C VAL A 155 -6.69 12.54 26.23
N ASN A 156 -6.80 13.86 26.20
CA ASN A 156 -7.56 14.55 25.16
C ASN A 156 -6.77 14.58 23.84
N ILE A 157 -7.11 13.68 22.92
CA ILE A 157 -6.55 13.72 21.56
C ILE A 157 -7.14 14.94 20.83
N PRO A 158 -6.31 15.81 20.23
CA PRO A 158 -6.80 17.00 19.54
C PRO A 158 -7.79 16.69 18.41
N THR A 159 -8.86 17.46 18.31
CA THR A 159 -9.90 17.30 17.27
C THR A 159 -9.35 17.39 15.84
N TRP A 160 -8.25 18.12 15.65
CA TRP A 160 -7.62 18.25 14.34
C TRP A 160 -7.07 16.92 13.82
N SER A 161 -6.61 16.02 14.70
CA SER A 161 -6.03 14.73 14.29
C SER A 161 -7.07 13.64 14.12
N THR A 162 -8.14 13.66 14.93
CA THR A 162 -9.21 12.66 14.91
C THR A 162 -10.29 12.94 13.88
N ILE A 163 -10.60 14.21 13.61
CA ILE A 163 -11.68 14.61 12.68
C ILE A 163 -11.13 15.29 11.45
N TYR A 164 -10.38 16.40 11.60
CA TYR A 164 -10.01 17.22 10.44
C TYR A 164 -9.07 16.52 9.47
N VAL A 165 -8.05 15.82 9.96
CA VAL A 165 -7.11 15.09 9.09
C VAL A 165 -7.81 13.98 8.30
N PRO A 166 -8.54 13.02 8.91
CA PRO A 166 -9.31 12.02 8.16
C PRO A 166 -10.32 12.64 7.20
N PHE A 167 -11.03 13.69 7.62
CA PHE A 167 -12.00 14.37 6.77
C PHE A 167 -11.35 14.97 5.53
N MET A 168 -10.23 15.68 5.69
CA MET A 168 -9.48 16.26 4.57
C MET A 168 -8.98 15.16 3.63
N ILE A 169 -8.40 14.08 4.15
CA ILE A 169 -7.94 12.95 3.31
C ILE A 169 -9.12 12.35 2.53
N THR A 170 -10.23 12.11 3.21
CA THR A 170 -11.45 11.54 2.63
C THR A 170 -12.03 12.45 1.54
N PHE A 171 -12.07 13.75 1.79
CA PHE A 171 -12.54 14.77 0.87
C PHE A 171 -11.66 14.86 -0.38
N PHE A 172 -10.34 14.92 -0.23
CA PHE A 172 -9.42 14.93 -1.37
C PHE A 172 -9.49 13.64 -2.18
N THR A 173 -9.63 12.48 -1.52
CA THR A 173 -9.82 11.19 -2.22
C THR A 173 -11.13 11.16 -3.00
N ALA A 174 -12.21 11.70 -2.44
CA ALA A 174 -13.51 11.78 -3.11
C ALA A 174 -13.46 12.69 -4.35
N ILE A 175 -12.74 13.83 -4.27
CA ILE A 175 -12.50 14.71 -5.43
C ILE A 175 -11.67 14.00 -6.50
N ALA A 176 -10.64 13.25 -6.10
CA ALA A 176 -9.78 12.54 -7.04
C ALA A 176 -10.49 11.39 -7.76
N THR A 177 -11.48 10.76 -7.11
CA THR A 177 -12.20 9.59 -7.66
C THR A 177 -13.74 9.75 -7.55
N PRO A 178 -14.34 10.69 -8.30
CA PRO A 178 -15.76 11.05 -8.15
C PRO A 178 -16.72 9.89 -8.47
N ARG A 179 -16.32 8.96 -9.35
CA ARG A 179 -17.15 7.80 -9.71
C ARG A 179 -17.36 6.81 -8.56
N SER A 180 -16.46 6.79 -7.57
CA SER A 180 -16.45 5.83 -6.47
C SER A 180 -16.76 6.47 -5.12
N PHE A 181 -17.36 7.66 -5.12
CA PHE A 181 -17.59 8.43 -3.88
C PHE A 181 -18.37 7.65 -2.82
N TYR A 182 -19.32 6.80 -3.24
CA TYR A 182 -20.13 5.98 -2.34
C TYR A 182 -19.33 4.89 -1.60
N LEU A 183 -18.15 4.52 -2.12
CA LEU A 183 -17.26 3.53 -1.49
C LEU A 183 -16.23 4.16 -0.54
N VAL A 184 -16.13 5.49 -0.52
CA VAL A 184 -15.08 6.21 0.23
C VAL A 184 -15.12 5.86 1.73
N PHE A 185 -16.32 5.73 2.30
CA PHE A 185 -16.48 5.32 3.70
C PHE A 185 -15.86 3.93 3.97
N PHE A 186 -16.21 2.94 3.15
CA PHE A 186 -15.65 1.58 3.27
C PHE A 186 -14.15 1.55 2.97
N TRP A 187 -13.69 2.39 2.03
CA TRP A 187 -12.29 2.52 1.68
C TRP A 187 -11.45 3.00 2.87
N VAL A 188 -11.90 3.99 3.65
CA VAL A 188 -11.17 4.45 4.85
C VAL A 188 -10.99 3.31 5.87
N LEU A 189 -12.05 2.56 6.16
CA LEU A 189 -11.97 1.42 7.09
C LEU A 189 -11.02 0.33 6.56
N PHE A 190 -11.08 0.07 5.26
CA PHE A 190 -10.24 -0.90 4.57
C PHE A 190 -8.77 -0.47 4.54
N GLU A 191 -8.46 0.81 4.33
CA GLU A 191 -7.11 1.36 4.36
C GLU A 191 -6.44 1.18 5.72
N ASN A 192 -7.21 1.29 6.82
CA ASN A 192 -6.72 0.99 8.16
C ASN A 192 -6.35 -0.50 8.34
N VAL A 193 -7.14 -1.41 7.77
CA VAL A 193 -6.78 -2.85 7.74
C VAL A 193 -5.51 -3.07 6.91
N MET A 194 -5.42 -2.43 5.74
CA MET A 194 -4.24 -2.53 4.87
C MET A 194 -3.00 -1.87 5.48
N ALA A 195 -3.15 -0.84 6.31
CA ALA A 195 -2.05 -0.21 7.02
C ALA A 195 -1.29 -1.23 7.90
N MET A 196 -1.98 -2.20 8.51
CA MET A 196 -1.31 -3.28 9.24
C MET A 196 -0.39 -4.10 8.34
N HIS A 197 -0.86 -4.50 7.15
CA HIS A 197 -0.08 -5.29 6.19
C HIS A 197 1.10 -4.51 5.62
N ARG A 198 0.89 -3.23 5.31
CA ARG A 198 1.91 -2.33 4.80
C ARG A 198 2.98 -2.05 5.86
N THR A 199 2.60 -1.78 7.10
CA THR A 199 3.55 -1.60 8.22
C THR A 199 4.36 -2.86 8.48
N LYS A 200 3.71 -4.04 8.47
CA LYS A 200 4.42 -5.33 8.56
C LYS A 200 5.40 -5.52 7.39
N GLY A 201 4.98 -5.20 6.16
CA GLY A 201 5.84 -5.26 4.98
C GLY A 201 7.04 -4.34 5.08
N THR A 202 6.81 -3.11 5.49
CA THR A 202 7.85 -2.09 5.70
C THR A 202 8.86 -2.54 6.76
N PHE A 203 8.39 -3.04 7.91
CA PHE A 203 9.26 -3.53 8.98
C PHE A 203 10.13 -4.71 8.54
N ILE A 204 9.54 -5.69 7.85
CA ILE A 204 10.26 -6.84 7.29
C ILE A 204 11.29 -6.38 6.25
N GLY A 205 10.93 -5.42 5.38
CA GLY A 205 11.81 -4.83 4.37
C GLY A 205 13.03 -4.13 4.98
N LEU A 206 12.83 -3.33 6.03
CA LEU A 206 13.92 -2.64 6.73
C LEU A 206 14.88 -3.62 7.43
N LEU A 207 14.34 -4.65 8.08
CA LEU A 207 15.13 -5.61 8.86
C LEU A 207 15.72 -6.77 8.03
N GLU A 208 15.51 -6.81 6.71
CA GLU A 208 15.93 -7.94 5.87
C GLU A 208 15.43 -9.31 6.40
N GLY A 209 14.22 -9.36 6.94
CA GLY A 209 13.62 -10.62 7.41
C GLY A 209 13.49 -11.66 6.28
N GLY A 210 13.47 -12.96 6.59
CA GLY A 210 13.59 -14.05 5.61
C GLY A 210 12.56 -14.14 4.46
N ARG A 211 11.57 -13.23 4.37
CA ARG A 211 10.56 -13.19 3.29
C ARG A 211 10.71 -11.98 2.34
N VAL A 212 11.77 -11.19 2.49
CA VAL A 212 11.96 -9.92 1.76
C VAL A 212 12.13 -10.10 0.25
N ASN A 213 12.69 -11.24 -0.17
CA ASN A 213 12.88 -11.59 -1.57
C ASN A 213 11.86 -12.62 -2.08
N GLU A 214 10.85 -12.99 -1.28
CA GLU A 214 9.85 -13.99 -1.68
C GLU A 214 8.87 -13.37 -2.69
N TRP A 215 9.15 -13.59 -3.97
CA TRP A 215 8.29 -13.18 -5.08
C TRP A 215 7.14 -14.17 -5.24
N VAL A 216 6.08 -14.00 -4.44
CA VAL A 216 4.82 -14.72 -4.67
C VAL A 216 4.12 -14.05 -5.85
N VAL A 217 3.95 -14.79 -6.95
CA VAL A 217 3.23 -14.32 -8.15
C VAL A 217 1.78 -14.07 -7.77
N THR A 218 1.29 -12.86 -8.05
CA THR A 218 -0.14 -12.56 -7.93
C THR A 218 -0.88 -13.31 -9.01
N GLU A 219 -1.75 -14.25 -8.62
CA GLU A 219 -2.63 -14.93 -9.57
C GLU A 219 -3.51 -13.91 -10.31
N LYS A 220 -3.27 -13.80 -11.61
CA LYS A 220 -4.09 -13.02 -12.54
C LYS A 220 -5.30 -13.84 -12.98
N LEU A 221 -6.34 -13.18 -13.52
CA LEU A 221 -7.59 -13.87 -13.87
C LEU A 221 -7.38 -14.99 -14.90
N GLY A 222 -6.47 -14.76 -15.87
CA GLY A 222 -6.10 -15.77 -16.87
C GLY A 222 -5.40 -17.00 -16.25
N ASP A 223 -4.42 -16.77 -15.37
CA ASP A 223 -3.68 -17.85 -14.68
C ASP A 223 -4.57 -18.63 -13.70
N ALA A 224 -5.50 -17.95 -13.02
CA ALA A 224 -6.48 -18.59 -12.14
C ALA A 224 -7.42 -19.52 -12.90
N LEU A 225 -7.76 -19.20 -14.16
CA LEU A 225 -8.57 -20.04 -15.03
C LEU A 225 -7.81 -21.31 -15.45
N GLN A 226 -6.53 -21.15 -15.82
CA GLN A 226 -5.62 -22.26 -16.13
C GLN A 226 -5.36 -23.16 -14.90
N THR A 227 -5.21 -22.56 -13.73
CA THR A 227 -5.00 -23.26 -12.46
C THR A 227 -6.28 -23.98 -12.01
N LYS A 228 -7.48 -23.43 -12.27
CA LYS A 228 -8.77 -24.12 -12.04
C LYS A 228 -8.93 -25.35 -12.94
N LEU A 229 -8.50 -25.28 -14.20
CA LEU A 229 -8.45 -26.43 -15.11
C LEU A 229 -7.49 -27.51 -14.61
N LEU A 230 -6.34 -27.13 -14.04
CA LEU A 230 -5.34 -28.06 -13.50
C LEU A 230 -5.66 -28.60 -12.10
N SER A 231 -6.40 -27.86 -11.26
CA SER A 231 -6.62 -28.17 -9.84
C SER A 231 -7.86 -29.03 -9.53
N GLN A 232 -8.51 -29.63 -10.53
CA GLN A 232 -9.48 -30.71 -10.29
C GLN A 232 -8.84 -31.95 -9.63
N VAL A 233 -7.51 -32.01 -9.53
CA VAL A 233 -6.78 -33.06 -8.83
C VAL A 233 -6.48 -32.65 -7.38
N LYS A 234 -7.39 -33.02 -6.46
CA LYS A 234 -7.29 -33.09 -4.98
C LYS A 234 -6.76 -31.84 -4.23
N LYS A 235 -7.65 -31.16 -3.48
CA LYS A 235 -7.27 -30.30 -2.33
C LYS A 235 -7.59 -30.98 -0.99
N PRO A 236 -6.68 -30.96 0.01
CA PRO A 236 -6.92 -31.50 1.33
C PRO A 236 -7.91 -30.65 2.15
N ARG A 237 -8.61 -31.32 3.06
CA ARG A 237 -9.87 -30.92 3.73
C ARG A 237 -9.73 -29.86 4.86
N ASN A 238 -8.56 -29.23 5.03
CA ASN A 238 -8.31 -28.28 6.14
C ASN A 238 -8.45 -26.79 5.71
N GLY A 239 -9.40 -26.51 4.81
CA GLY A 239 -9.47 -25.24 4.08
C GLY A 239 -9.98 -24.02 4.86
N ILE A 240 -10.64 -24.19 6.02
CA ILE A 240 -11.26 -23.07 6.76
C ILE A 240 -10.22 -22.38 7.66
N LEU A 241 -9.47 -23.14 8.47
CA LEU A 241 -8.46 -22.55 9.36
C LEU A 241 -7.31 -21.86 8.59
N GLN A 242 -6.99 -22.34 7.38
CA GLN A 242 -5.95 -21.75 6.53
C GLN A 242 -6.38 -20.45 5.83
N ARG A 243 -7.69 -20.14 5.85
CA ARG A 243 -8.27 -18.88 5.33
C ARG A 243 -8.32 -17.78 6.39
N LEU A 244 -8.36 -18.18 7.67
CA LEU A 244 -8.39 -17.24 8.79
C LEU A 244 -7.05 -16.56 8.96
N ASN A 245 -7.06 -15.22 8.99
CA ASN A 245 -5.90 -14.44 9.37
C ASN A 245 -6.01 -14.04 10.84
N LEU A 246 -5.38 -14.85 11.72
CA LEU A 246 -5.41 -14.62 13.17
C LEU A 246 -4.97 -13.20 13.54
N LYS A 247 -4.02 -12.60 12.82
CA LYS A 247 -3.51 -11.26 13.16
C LYS A 247 -4.56 -10.17 12.97
N GLU A 248 -5.31 -10.24 11.88
CA GLU A 248 -6.42 -9.32 11.61
C GLU A 248 -7.54 -9.51 12.64
N MET A 249 -7.84 -10.77 13.00
CA MET A 249 -8.82 -11.09 14.04
C MET A 249 -8.40 -10.57 15.42
N MET A 250 -7.15 -10.73 15.82
CA MET A 250 -6.64 -10.23 17.11
C MET A 250 -6.79 -8.71 17.22
N VAL A 251 -6.42 -7.97 16.17
CA VAL A 251 -6.59 -6.51 16.14
C VAL A 251 -8.08 -6.14 16.14
N GLY A 252 -8.91 -6.87 15.38
CA GLY A 252 -10.36 -6.65 15.37
C GLY A 252 -11.03 -6.88 16.72
N ILE A 253 -10.68 -7.95 17.42
CA ILE A 253 -11.18 -8.25 18.78
C ILE A 253 -10.70 -7.18 19.77
N TYR A 254 -9.45 -6.76 19.69
CA TYR A 254 -8.92 -5.69 20.53
C TYR A 254 -9.69 -4.37 20.34
N ILE A 255 -9.91 -3.94 19.09
CA ILE A 255 -10.68 -2.72 18.80
C ILE A 255 -12.14 -2.89 19.24
N LEU A 256 -12.72 -4.10 19.11
CA LEU A 256 -14.06 -4.39 19.58
C LEU A 256 -14.19 -4.23 21.10
N CYS A 257 -13.21 -4.73 21.87
CA CYS A 257 -13.17 -4.53 23.32
C CYS A 257 -13.12 -3.03 23.68
N CYS A 258 -12.33 -2.24 22.95
CA CYS A 258 -12.26 -0.79 23.13
C CYS A 258 -13.61 -0.12 22.80
N ALA A 259 -14.28 -0.54 21.73
CA ALA A 259 -15.58 -0.03 21.32
C ALA A 259 -16.68 -0.33 22.36
N CYS A 260 -16.71 -1.56 22.89
CA CYS A 260 -17.63 -1.94 23.96
C CYS A 260 -17.40 -1.14 25.25
N TYR A 261 -16.13 -0.86 25.57
CA TYR A 261 -15.78 -0.04 26.73
C TYR A 261 -16.23 1.42 26.54
N ASP A 262 -15.97 2.05 25.39
CA ASP A 262 -16.44 3.40 25.08
C ASP A 262 -17.97 3.48 25.09
N PHE A 263 -18.66 2.45 24.59
CA PHE A 263 -20.13 2.40 24.61
C PHE A 263 -20.70 2.33 26.03
N ALA A 264 -20.03 1.61 26.94
CA ALA A 264 -20.51 1.40 28.30
C ALA A 264 -20.16 2.57 29.25
N PHE A 265 -18.99 3.19 29.08
CA PHE A 265 -18.42 4.15 30.03
C PHE A 265 -18.03 5.49 29.41
N GLY A 266 -17.95 5.57 28.07
CA GLY A 266 -17.53 6.77 27.35
C GLY A 266 -18.68 7.75 27.12
N SER A 267 -18.31 9.03 27.01
CA SER A 267 -19.21 10.13 26.62
C SER A 267 -19.02 10.56 25.16
N SER A 268 -18.13 9.89 24.43
CA SER A 268 -17.74 10.26 23.07
C SER A 268 -18.52 9.47 22.01
N LEU A 269 -18.67 10.00 20.79
CA LEU A 269 -19.24 9.26 19.65
C LEU A 269 -18.20 8.35 18.96
N LEU A 270 -17.02 8.16 19.55
CA LEU A 270 -15.92 7.39 18.97
C LEU A 270 -16.26 5.90 18.84
N TYR A 271 -17.08 5.35 19.73
CA TYR A 271 -17.53 3.95 19.70
C TYR A 271 -18.12 3.57 18.35
N ILE A 272 -18.86 4.46 17.67
CA ILE A 272 -19.46 4.19 16.36
C ILE A 272 -18.37 3.85 15.35
N TYR A 273 -17.33 4.68 15.28
CA TYR A 273 -16.18 4.45 14.41
C TYR A 273 -15.43 3.18 14.81
N LEU A 274 -15.19 2.95 16.10
CA LEU A 274 -14.47 1.77 16.59
C LEU A 274 -15.21 0.46 16.30
N PHE A 275 -16.54 0.42 16.44
CA PHE A 275 -17.34 -0.75 16.06
C PHE A 275 -17.22 -1.05 14.56
N MET A 276 -17.31 -0.02 13.73
CA MET A 276 -17.19 -0.17 12.27
C MET A 276 -15.78 -0.62 11.87
N GLN A 277 -14.75 -0.10 12.53
CA GLN A 277 -13.37 -0.49 12.31
C GLN A 277 -13.11 -1.93 12.77
N ALA A 278 -13.63 -2.34 13.94
CA ALA A 278 -13.53 -3.72 14.44
C ALA A 278 -14.20 -4.70 13.47
N LEU A 279 -15.39 -4.37 12.98
CA LEU A 279 -16.12 -5.16 12.00
C LEU A 279 -15.30 -5.32 10.71
N ALA A 280 -14.66 -4.26 10.21
CA ALA A 280 -13.81 -4.32 9.02
C ALA A 280 -12.63 -5.30 9.21
N PHE A 281 -11.95 -5.25 10.36
CA PHE A 281 -10.86 -6.19 10.68
C PHE A 281 -11.33 -7.64 10.80
N ILE A 282 -12.49 -7.88 11.42
CA ILE A 282 -13.05 -9.22 11.56
C ILE A 282 -13.47 -9.77 10.20
N ILE A 283 -14.18 -8.99 9.38
CA ILE A 283 -14.62 -9.40 8.03
C ILE A 283 -13.41 -9.75 7.15
N CYS A 284 -12.38 -8.90 7.14
CA CYS A 284 -11.13 -9.19 6.41
C CYS A 284 -10.44 -10.44 6.97
N GLY A 285 -10.42 -10.59 8.30
CA GLY A 285 -9.75 -11.67 9.02
C GLY A 285 -10.35 -13.05 8.77
N VAL A 286 -11.67 -13.15 8.63
CA VAL A 286 -12.32 -14.44 8.32
C VAL A 286 -12.07 -14.88 6.86
N GLY A 287 -11.69 -13.95 5.98
CA GLY A 287 -11.36 -14.26 4.59
C GLY A 287 -12.58 -14.51 3.69
N PHE A 288 -13.75 -14.00 4.08
CA PHE A 288 -14.97 -13.99 3.23
C PHE A 288 -14.94 -12.92 2.14
N VAL A 289 -13.99 -11.98 2.19
CA VAL A 289 -13.87 -10.90 1.21
C VAL A 289 -13.23 -11.45 -0.07
N GLY A 290 -13.98 -11.49 -1.17
CA GLY A 290 -13.46 -11.74 -2.52
C GLY A 290 -13.01 -13.18 -2.82
N THR A 291 -13.83 -14.18 -2.50
CA THR A 291 -13.70 -15.57 -2.98
C THR A 291 -14.42 -15.81 -4.29
#